data_AF-A0A9E3DWU8-F1
#
_entry.id   AF-A0A9E3DWU8-F1
#
_cell.length_a   1.000
_cell.length_b   1.000
_cell.length_c   1.000
_cell.angle_alpha   90.00
_cell.angle_beta   90.00
_cell.angle_gamma   90.00
#
_symmetry.space_group_name_H-M   'P 1'
#
loop_
_entity.id
_entity.type
_entity.pdbx_description
1 polymer ?
#
loop_
_entity_poly.entity_id
_entity_poly.type
_entity_poly.pdbx_seq_one_letter_code
_entity_poly.pdbx_strand_id
1 'polypeptide(L)'
;MSRTSPAPTRDAAFEALLEYLYQTQGFDFTVYKRATLVRRVQRRLDDLGIGSFAEYTDHLQVHPEEFATLFDTILINVTGFFRDFEAWRELQQEIIPSLLAPKTRGESIRVWSAGCASGEEAYALAILLAEAVGAEEFRRRVKVYATDVDEDALATARQATYGEKEIQAVPEELRDRYFERTGSRWVFRGDLRHSVIFGRNDLVQDAPIGRLDLLACRNTLMYLNAETQAQVLRRFHFALNPTGVLFLGKAEMLLSHARLFLPVDLKRRFFRRAEGVEPGQRPGGSQSQLEQARDGRDPRLEDEALLLSPLATIVVNADEVVATANQRAEAQLGVSSREIGRTFPDLDLCQRIGGLRGAYDDVRRNHGPVWLHEVVFSRSATETLFFDIQLAPLETDANGGIAVAVFFADVTRYQRMTGELQAAHRQVETAYEELQSTVEELETTNEELQSTVEELETTNEELQSTNEELETINEEMQSTNDELHTINDTLRERSLELDEARAFNHSLVDSIHLGMLVVDREMRVTLWNRGCEELWGLRAEEAEGALLNSLDIGLPMEPVKPLIGNAFVDPDTTADAVLEAVNRRGRETRIRVTCTGFRSDGRVNGALLLMEVLRLQ
;
A
#
# COMPACT_ATOMS: atom_id res chain seq x y z
N MET A 1 7.20 -30.65 30.24
CA MET A 1 7.26 -30.62 28.76
C MET A 1 7.11 -29.17 28.34
N SER A 2 8.25 -28.50 28.17
CA SER A 2 8.31 -27.11 27.73
C SER A 2 8.12 -27.09 26.21
N ARG A 3 7.04 -26.47 25.72
CA ARG A 3 6.86 -26.18 24.30
C ARG A 3 7.69 -24.95 23.97
N THR A 4 8.93 -25.18 23.53
CA THR A 4 9.69 -24.20 22.78
C THR A 4 8.99 -24.04 21.42
N SER A 5 8.40 -22.88 21.16
CA SER A 5 8.00 -22.52 19.80
C SER A 5 9.25 -22.54 18.90
N PRO A 6 9.22 -23.18 17.73
CA PRO A 6 10.34 -23.14 16.80
C PRO A 6 10.52 -21.71 16.28
N ALA A 7 11.77 -21.27 16.13
CA ALA A 7 12.09 -20.06 15.39
C ALA A 7 11.51 -20.16 13.97
N PRO A 8 11.03 -19.05 13.37
CA PRO A 8 10.42 -19.09 12.04
C PRO A 8 11.42 -19.65 11.03
N THR A 9 11.03 -20.75 10.37
CA THR A 9 11.79 -21.40 9.31
C THR A 9 12.03 -20.40 8.19
N ARG A 10 13.29 -20.09 7.87
CA ARG A 10 13.64 -19.23 6.73
C ARG A 10 13.19 -19.92 5.44
N ASP A 11 12.33 -19.25 4.66
CA ASP A 11 11.95 -19.72 3.34
C ASP A 11 13.16 -19.63 2.39
N ALA A 12 13.67 -20.78 1.95
CA ALA A 12 14.85 -20.86 1.10
C ALA A 12 14.64 -20.20 -0.28
N ALA A 13 13.41 -20.20 -0.80
CA ALA A 13 13.11 -19.55 -2.08
C ALA A 13 13.16 -18.02 -1.95
N PHE A 14 12.73 -17.49 -0.80
CA PHE A 14 12.84 -16.07 -0.50
C PHE A 14 14.31 -15.62 -0.34
N GLU A 15 15.15 -16.40 0.34
CA GLU A 15 16.58 -16.09 0.45
C GLU A 15 17.28 -16.04 -0.91
N ALA A 16 16.96 -17.00 -1.79
CA ALA A 16 17.51 -17.04 -3.14
C ALA A 16 17.10 -15.81 -3.96
N LEU A 17 15.85 -15.33 -3.81
CA LEU A 17 15.38 -14.09 -4.42
C LEU A 17 16.18 -12.87 -3.91
N LEU A 18 16.40 -12.75 -2.59
CA LEU A 18 17.20 -11.65 -2.03
C LEU A 18 18.64 -11.66 -2.53
N GLU A 19 19.26 -12.84 -2.62
CA GLU A 19 20.61 -12.99 -3.15
C GLU A 19 20.67 -12.61 -4.64
N TYR A 20 19.67 -13.01 -5.43
CA TYR A 20 19.55 -12.62 -6.83
C TYR A 20 19.40 -11.10 -7.00
N LEU A 21 18.58 -10.44 -6.18
CA LEU A 21 18.44 -8.98 -6.17
C LEU A 21 19.75 -8.28 -5.84
N TYR A 22 20.50 -8.77 -4.85
CA TYR A 22 21.80 -8.23 -4.48
C TYR A 22 22.84 -8.39 -5.62
N GLN A 23 22.91 -9.57 -6.26
CA GLN A 23 23.87 -9.81 -7.35
C GLN A 23 23.56 -8.99 -8.60
N THR A 24 22.28 -8.74 -8.89
CA THR A 24 21.85 -8.10 -10.13
C THR A 24 21.77 -6.58 -10.00
N GLN A 25 21.21 -6.06 -8.90
CA GLN A 25 20.98 -4.63 -8.69
C GLN A 25 21.94 -4.01 -7.66
N GLY A 26 22.80 -4.81 -7.01
CA GLY A 26 23.77 -4.32 -6.04
C GLY A 26 23.14 -3.85 -4.72
N PHE A 27 21.85 -4.11 -4.51
CA PHE A 27 21.12 -3.65 -3.33
C PHE A 27 20.87 -4.80 -2.35
N ASP A 28 21.40 -4.67 -1.14
CA ASP A 28 21.29 -5.72 -0.13
C ASP A 28 20.03 -5.54 0.71
N PHE A 29 18.95 -6.23 0.32
CA PHE A 29 17.71 -6.23 1.10
C PHE A 29 17.81 -7.03 2.41
N THR A 30 18.87 -7.82 2.65
CA THR A 30 18.97 -8.59 3.92
C THR A 30 19.10 -7.69 5.15
N VAL A 31 19.47 -6.42 4.95
CA VAL A 31 19.54 -5.39 6.00
C VAL A 31 18.16 -4.93 6.49
N TYR A 32 17.10 -5.21 5.75
CA TYR A 32 15.73 -4.81 6.07
C TYR A 32 15.04 -5.82 7.00
N LYS A 33 14.01 -5.36 7.72
CA LYS A 33 13.17 -6.21 8.55
C LYS A 33 12.48 -7.29 7.72
N ARG A 34 12.76 -8.56 8.04
CA ARG A 34 12.28 -9.74 7.32
C ARG A 34 10.77 -9.76 7.11
N ALA A 35 9.99 -9.57 8.18
CA ALA A 35 8.53 -9.68 8.12
C ALA A 35 7.91 -8.66 7.15
N THR A 36 8.39 -7.41 7.17
CA THR A 36 7.95 -6.35 6.28
C THR A 36 8.30 -6.65 4.83
N LEU A 37 9.53 -7.11 4.58
CA LEU A 37 10.03 -7.49 3.27
C LEU A 37 9.21 -8.61 2.64
N VAL A 38 9.02 -9.72 3.37
CA VAL A 38 8.24 -10.88 2.91
C VAL A 38 6.82 -10.44 2.55
N ARG A 39 6.15 -9.67 3.42
CA ARG A 39 4.79 -9.19 3.16
C ARG A 39 4.69 -8.33 1.90
N ARG A 40 5.64 -7.43 1.67
CA ARG A 40 5.65 -6.53 0.50
C ARG A 40 5.91 -7.26 -0.79
N VAL A 41 6.88 -8.17 -0.79
CA VAL A 41 7.16 -9.01 -1.94
C VAL A 41 5.94 -9.91 -2.21
N GLN A 42 5.32 -10.49 -1.17
CA GLN A 42 4.12 -11.32 -1.33
C GLN A 42 2.95 -10.55 -1.95
N ARG A 43 2.68 -9.31 -1.52
CA ARG A 43 1.66 -8.45 -2.15
C ARG A 43 1.94 -8.26 -3.64
N ARG A 44 3.20 -8.08 -4.03
CA ARG A 44 3.59 -7.93 -5.44
C ARG A 44 3.39 -9.22 -6.24
N LEU A 45 3.65 -10.37 -5.62
CA LEU A 45 3.33 -11.68 -6.20
C LEU A 45 1.82 -11.82 -6.45
N ASP A 46 1.01 -11.44 -5.47
CA ASP A 46 -0.45 -11.50 -5.55
C ASP A 46 -0.98 -10.59 -6.67
N ASP A 47 -0.47 -9.35 -6.80
CA ASP A 47 -0.81 -8.40 -7.87
C ASP A 47 -0.53 -8.97 -9.29
N LEU A 48 0.52 -9.79 -9.42
CA LEU A 48 0.94 -10.41 -10.68
C LEU A 48 0.34 -11.81 -10.88
N GLY A 49 -0.39 -12.34 -9.89
CA GLY A 49 -0.91 -13.71 -9.89
C GLY A 49 0.18 -14.79 -9.87
N ILE A 50 1.34 -14.52 -9.27
CA ILE A 50 2.50 -15.42 -9.20
C ILE A 50 2.47 -16.19 -7.86
N GLY A 51 2.59 -17.51 -7.91
CA GLY A 51 2.34 -18.37 -6.75
C GLY A 51 3.54 -18.60 -5.83
N SER A 52 4.76 -18.23 -6.24
CA SER A 52 5.97 -18.47 -5.44
C SER A 52 7.12 -17.50 -5.72
N PHE A 53 8.03 -17.35 -4.75
CA PHE A 53 9.26 -16.53 -4.92
C PHE A 53 10.19 -17.06 -6.02
N ALA A 54 10.18 -18.36 -6.28
CA ALA A 54 10.97 -18.97 -7.36
C ALA A 54 10.42 -18.55 -8.73
N GLU A 55 9.11 -18.69 -8.94
CA GLU A 55 8.44 -18.20 -10.16
C GLU A 55 8.62 -16.70 -10.35
N TYR A 56 8.63 -15.93 -9.26
CA TYR A 56 8.87 -14.50 -9.32
C TYR A 56 10.32 -14.16 -9.73
N THR A 57 11.30 -14.95 -9.29
CA THR A 57 12.70 -14.82 -9.73
C THR A 57 12.82 -15.07 -11.23
N ASP A 58 12.15 -16.10 -11.75
CA ASP A 58 12.09 -16.38 -13.20
C ASP A 58 11.41 -15.22 -13.95
N HIS A 59 10.36 -14.63 -13.38
CA HIS A 59 9.68 -13.47 -13.96
C HIS A 59 10.61 -12.25 -14.09
N LEU A 60 11.38 -11.93 -13.05
CA LEU A 60 12.36 -10.82 -13.04
C LEU A 60 13.48 -11.02 -14.07
N GLN A 61 13.89 -12.27 -14.33
CA GLN A 61 14.91 -12.57 -15.35
C GLN A 61 14.43 -12.25 -16.77
N VAL A 62 13.12 -12.37 -17.02
CA VAL A 62 12.51 -12.14 -18.34
C VAL A 62 12.03 -10.69 -18.51
N HIS A 63 11.68 -10.01 -17.41
CA HIS A 63 11.11 -8.65 -17.40
C HIS A 63 11.96 -7.69 -16.55
N PRO A 64 13.07 -7.15 -17.09
CA PRO A 64 13.95 -6.25 -16.35
C PRO A 64 13.28 -4.96 -15.85
N GLU A 65 12.19 -4.53 -16.50
CA GLU A 65 11.37 -3.39 -16.06
C GLU A 65 10.71 -3.62 -14.70
N GLU A 66 10.44 -4.88 -14.33
CA GLU A 66 9.76 -5.22 -13.08
C GLU A 66 10.64 -4.96 -11.84
N PHE A 67 11.97 -4.88 -12.00
CA PHE A 67 12.85 -4.49 -10.90
C PHE A 67 12.49 -3.10 -10.35
N ALA A 68 12.12 -2.14 -11.20
CA ALA A 68 11.73 -0.81 -10.75
C ALA A 68 10.47 -0.88 -9.87
N THR A 69 9.42 -1.57 -10.35
CA THR A 69 8.17 -1.72 -9.61
C THR A 69 8.33 -2.48 -8.30
N LEU A 70 9.17 -3.52 -8.29
CA LEU A 70 9.50 -4.25 -7.06
C LEU A 70 10.22 -3.36 -6.06
N PHE A 71 11.19 -2.57 -6.52
CA PHE A 71 11.92 -1.64 -5.67
C PHE A 71 10.98 -0.59 -5.09
N ASP A 72 10.10 0.01 -5.89
CA ASP A 72 9.05 0.94 -5.42
C ASP A 72 8.10 0.30 -4.41
N THR A 73 7.82 -0.99 -4.55
CA THR A 73 6.94 -1.72 -3.62
C THR A 73 7.63 -1.98 -2.27
N ILE A 74 8.93 -2.29 -2.30
CA ILE A 74 9.73 -2.59 -1.11
C ILE A 74 10.18 -1.31 -0.39
N LEU A 75 10.69 -0.35 -1.15
CA LEU A 75 11.15 0.96 -0.69
C LEU A 75 9.92 1.87 -0.59
N ILE A 76 9.39 2.03 0.62
CA ILE A 76 8.24 2.91 0.83
C ILE A 76 8.68 4.37 0.60
N ASN A 77 8.37 4.89 -0.58
CA ASN A 77 8.75 6.25 -0.98
C ASN A 77 7.70 7.32 -0.63
N VAL A 78 6.73 7.01 0.25
CA VAL A 78 5.67 7.95 0.64
C VAL A 78 6.27 9.05 1.53
N THR A 79 6.50 10.21 0.92
CA THR A 79 6.99 11.42 1.56
C THR A 79 6.01 12.58 1.35
N GLY A 80 6.20 13.66 2.09
CA GLY A 80 5.34 14.83 2.01
C GLY A 80 5.94 16.02 2.74
N PHE A 81 5.62 17.22 2.26
CA PHE A 81 6.09 18.45 2.88
C PHE A 81 5.64 18.55 4.34
N PHE A 82 6.58 18.94 5.22
CA PHE A 82 6.32 19.18 6.64
C PHE A 82 5.62 18.03 7.40
N ARG A 83 5.84 16.77 6.99
CA ARG A 83 5.35 15.58 7.71
C ARG A 83 5.78 15.62 9.18
N ASP A 84 4.83 15.44 10.11
CA ASP A 84 4.98 15.73 11.55
C ASP A 84 5.26 17.22 11.85
N PHE A 85 4.30 18.09 11.50
CA PHE A 85 4.45 19.56 11.56
C PHE A 85 5.02 20.10 12.89
N GLU A 86 4.68 19.49 14.04
CA GLU A 86 5.23 19.90 15.34
C GLU A 86 6.77 19.79 15.42
N ALA A 87 7.37 18.79 14.77
CA ALA A 87 8.82 18.61 14.73
C ALA A 87 9.49 19.67 13.87
N TRP A 88 8.89 20.01 12.71
CA TRP A 88 9.38 21.09 11.84
C TRP A 88 9.28 22.47 12.51
N ARG A 89 8.22 22.70 13.29
CA ARG A 89 8.08 23.94 14.06
C ARG A 89 9.19 24.08 15.11
N GLU A 90 9.52 23.01 15.82
CA GLU A 90 10.65 22.99 16.76
C GLU A 90 11.99 23.20 16.05
N LEU A 91 12.17 22.54 14.90
CA LEU A 91 13.36 22.73 14.07
C LEU A 91 13.54 24.20 13.69
N GLN A 92 12.47 24.88 13.30
CA GLN A 92 12.47 26.29 12.93
C GLN A 92 12.71 27.23 14.12
N GLN A 93 12.05 26.99 15.26
CA GLN A 93 12.01 27.93 16.39
C GLN A 93 13.22 27.83 17.32
N GLU A 94 13.76 26.62 17.52
CA GLU A 94 14.80 26.38 18.53
C GLU A 94 16.08 25.81 17.92
N ILE A 95 15.97 24.76 17.11
CA ILE A 95 17.13 24.01 16.63
C ILE A 95 17.95 24.82 15.62
N ILE A 96 17.35 25.31 14.53
CA ILE A 96 18.04 26.11 13.51
C ILE A 96 18.68 27.35 14.14
N PRO A 97 17.96 28.17 14.95
CA PRO A 97 18.59 29.29 15.65
C PRO A 97 19.79 28.88 16.52
N SER A 98 19.69 27.77 17.26
CA SER A 98 20.81 27.26 18.08
C SER A 98 22.03 26.82 17.26
N LEU A 99 21.82 26.28 16.06
CA LEU A 99 22.89 25.89 15.12
C LEU A 99 23.57 27.11 14.49
N LEU A 100 22.82 28.19 14.27
CA LEU A 100 23.31 29.42 13.65
C LEU A 100 24.01 30.35 14.66
N ALA A 101 23.57 30.38 15.91
CA ALA A 101 24.09 31.27 16.96
C ALA A 101 25.64 31.24 17.14
N PRO A 102 26.32 30.07 17.16
CA PRO A 102 27.78 30.02 17.32
C PRO A 102 28.56 30.32 16.03
N LYS A 103 27.89 30.36 14.86
CA LYS A 103 28.56 30.52 13.57
C LYS A 103 28.84 31.99 13.26
N THR A 104 30.06 32.31 12.85
CA THR A 104 30.39 33.66 12.39
C THR A 104 29.74 33.98 11.04
N ARG A 105 29.63 35.28 10.68
CA ARG A 105 29.18 35.71 9.34
C ARG A 105 30.20 35.29 8.27
N GLY A 106 29.91 34.18 7.59
CA GLY A 106 30.67 33.66 6.44
C GLY A 106 30.83 32.14 6.44
N GLU A 107 30.79 31.49 7.61
CA GLU A 107 30.91 30.03 7.76
C GLU A 107 29.85 29.24 6.98
N SER A 108 30.24 28.11 6.39
CA SER A 108 29.28 27.26 5.68
C SER A 108 28.31 26.57 6.64
N ILE A 109 27.10 26.33 6.14
CA ILE A 109 26.05 25.56 6.80
C ILE A 109 25.81 24.34 5.94
N ARG A 110 26.11 23.16 6.47
CA ARG A 110 26.00 21.90 5.73
C ARG A 110 24.91 21.04 6.35
N VAL A 111 23.90 20.72 5.56
CA VAL A 111 22.74 19.93 5.96
C VAL A 111 22.65 18.69 5.09
N TRP A 112 22.29 17.55 5.67
CA TRP A 112 22.06 16.32 4.92
C TRP A 112 20.66 15.78 5.21
N SER A 113 19.84 15.61 4.17
CA SER A 113 18.62 14.81 4.20
C SER A 113 18.94 13.45 3.60
N ALA A 114 18.85 12.41 4.43
CA ALA A 114 19.27 11.06 4.10
C ALA A 114 18.05 10.13 4.02
N GLY A 115 17.81 9.56 2.84
CA GLY A 115 16.52 8.98 2.46
C GLY A 115 15.54 10.09 2.07
N CYS A 116 15.90 10.91 1.08
CA CYS A 116 15.13 12.11 0.72
C CYS A 116 13.90 11.85 -0.17
N ALA A 117 13.75 10.64 -0.71
CA ALA A 117 12.71 10.26 -1.68
C ALA A 117 12.57 11.33 -2.79
N SER A 118 11.33 11.77 -3.10
CA SER A 118 11.01 12.80 -4.10
C SER A 118 11.36 14.25 -3.69
N GLY A 119 12.12 14.44 -2.60
CA GLY A 119 12.80 15.69 -2.26
C GLY A 119 12.05 16.64 -1.34
N GLU A 120 10.81 16.35 -0.94
CA GLU A 120 9.96 17.20 -0.10
C GLU A 120 10.66 17.58 1.22
N GLU A 121 11.35 16.63 1.87
CA GLU A 121 12.11 16.89 3.10
C GLU A 121 13.28 17.87 2.84
N ALA A 122 14.02 17.65 1.75
CA ALA A 122 15.15 18.49 1.39
C ALA A 122 14.72 19.93 1.07
N TYR A 123 13.58 20.10 0.39
CA TYR A 123 13.02 21.43 0.11
C TYR A 123 12.40 22.08 1.34
N ALA A 124 11.75 21.33 2.24
CA ALA A 124 11.29 21.86 3.51
C ALA A 124 12.47 22.39 4.36
N LEU A 125 13.58 21.64 4.43
CA LEU A 125 14.82 22.10 5.07
C LEU A 125 15.37 23.37 4.40
N ALA A 126 15.40 23.40 3.06
CA ALA A 126 15.84 24.56 2.30
C ALA A 126 15.00 25.82 2.62
N ILE A 127 13.66 25.67 2.68
CA ILE A 127 12.74 26.75 3.03
C ILE A 127 13.03 27.28 4.43
N LEU A 128 13.10 26.41 5.44
CA LEU A 128 13.32 26.85 6.82
C LEU A 128 14.68 27.52 7.03
N LEU A 129 15.72 27.02 6.38
CA LEU A 129 17.04 27.64 6.42
C LEU A 129 17.04 28.99 5.68
N ALA A 130 16.36 29.10 4.54
CA ALA A 130 16.21 30.35 3.81
C ALA A 130 15.43 31.40 4.63
N GLU A 131 14.39 30.99 5.37
CA GLU A 131 13.69 31.85 6.32
C GLU A 131 14.62 32.35 7.45
N ALA A 132 15.49 31.48 7.97
CA ALA A 132 16.34 31.80 9.10
C ALA A 132 17.53 32.70 8.74
N VAL A 133 18.16 32.50 7.57
CA VAL A 133 19.35 33.27 7.16
C VAL A 133 19.08 34.32 6.08
N GLY A 134 17.93 34.26 5.42
CA GLY A 134 17.61 35.05 4.23
C GLY A 134 18.11 34.41 2.93
N ALA A 135 17.39 34.66 1.83
CA ALA A 135 17.65 34.03 0.52
C ALA A 135 19.05 34.32 -0.06
N GLU A 136 19.64 35.48 0.21
CA GLU A 136 21.00 35.79 -0.25
C GLU A 136 22.08 35.00 0.50
N GLU A 137 21.99 34.97 1.83
CA GLU A 137 22.92 34.19 2.66
C GLU A 137 22.78 32.69 2.40
N PHE A 138 21.53 32.22 2.21
CA PHE A 138 21.25 30.82 1.90
C PHE A 138 22.00 30.36 0.64
N ARG A 139 21.90 31.12 -0.46
CA ARG A 139 22.58 30.80 -1.73
C ARG A 139 24.10 30.77 -1.58
N ARG A 140 24.65 31.64 -0.74
CA ARG A 140 26.10 31.77 -0.58
C ARG A 140 26.71 30.71 0.35
N ARG A 141 26.01 30.35 1.44
CA ARG A 141 26.63 29.63 2.56
C ARG A 141 25.99 28.29 2.88
N VAL A 142 24.74 28.06 2.47
CA VAL A 142 24.01 26.82 2.79
C VAL A 142 24.21 25.81 1.66
N LYS A 143 24.50 24.57 2.04
CA LYS A 143 24.51 23.40 1.15
C LYS A 143 23.66 22.30 1.78
N VAL A 144 22.56 21.97 1.12
CA VAL A 144 21.67 20.86 1.48
C VAL A 144 22.03 19.68 0.60
N TYR A 145 22.64 18.65 1.16
CA TYR A 145 22.81 17.37 0.50
C TYR A 145 21.55 16.56 0.70
N ALA A 146 21.00 15.99 -0.36
CA ALA A 146 19.80 15.17 -0.33
C ALA A 146 20.12 13.86 -1.06
N THR A 147 20.04 12.74 -0.36
CA THR A 147 20.45 11.46 -0.93
C THR A 147 19.42 10.38 -0.73
N ASP A 148 19.31 9.52 -1.73
CA ASP A 148 18.46 8.33 -1.70
C ASP A 148 19.14 7.18 -2.43
N VAL A 149 18.62 5.97 -2.26
CA VAL A 149 19.04 4.78 -3.02
C VAL A 149 18.23 4.62 -4.30
N ASP A 150 17.02 5.18 -4.32
CA ASP A 150 16.09 5.19 -5.45
C ASP A 150 16.39 6.35 -6.42
N GLU A 151 16.75 6.01 -7.67
CA GLU A 151 17.05 7.01 -8.71
C GLU A 151 15.80 7.65 -9.34
N ASP A 152 14.65 6.99 -9.35
CA ASP A 152 13.42 7.54 -9.93
C ASP A 152 12.82 8.60 -8.99
N ALA A 153 12.85 8.34 -7.68
CA ALA A 153 12.56 9.34 -6.67
C ALA A 153 13.53 10.53 -6.76
N LEU A 154 14.84 10.28 -6.92
CA LEU A 154 15.83 11.34 -7.10
C LEU A 154 15.62 12.13 -8.42
N ALA A 155 15.20 11.49 -9.50
CA ALA A 155 14.89 12.16 -10.76
C ALA A 155 13.72 13.15 -10.57
N THR A 156 12.68 12.73 -9.87
CA THR A 156 11.54 13.58 -9.47
C THR A 156 12.00 14.73 -8.58
N ALA A 157 12.79 14.43 -7.55
CA ALA A 157 13.34 15.42 -6.64
C ALA A 157 14.18 16.47 -7.37
N ARG A 158 14.95 16.06 -8.39
CA ARG A 158 15.79 16.96 -9.18
C ARG A 158 14.97 17.98 -9.97
N GLN A 159 13.80 17.57 -10.49
CA GLN A 159 12.86 18.44 -11.24
C GLN A 159 12.17 19.47 -10.35
N ALA A 160 12.07 19.22 -9.04
CA ALA A 160 11.50 20.14 -8.06
C ALA A 160 10.07 20.61 -8.42
N THR A 161 9.29 19.71 -9.02
CA THR A 161 7.96 20.01 -9.57
C THR A 161 6.92 19.10 -8.92
N TYR A 162 5.91 19.71 -8.29
CA TYR A 162 4.92 19.05 -7.45
C TYR A 162 3.50 19.33 -7.95
N GLY A 163 2.57 18.40 -7.71
CA GLY A 163 1.14 18.60 -7.99
C GLY A 163 0.42 19.31 -6.84
N GLU A 164 -0.89 19.43 -6.97
CA GLU A 164 -1.73 20.12 -5.98
C GLU A 164 -1.85 19.34 -4.66
N LYS A 165 -1.84 17.99 -4.73
CA LYS A 165 -1.93 17.13 -3.54
C LYS A 165 -0.68 17.25 -2.67
N GLU A 166 0.50 17.20 -3.28
CA GLU A 166 1.77 17.22 -2.57
C GLU A 166 2.04 18.60 -1.92
N ILE A 167 1.66 19.68 -2.60
CA ILE A 167 1.87 21.05 -2.10
C ILE A 167 0.87 21.46 -1.01
N GLN A 168 -0.25 20.74 -0.85
CA GLN A 168 -1.31 21.09 0.10
C GLN A 168 -0.81 21.19 1.56
N ALA A 169 0.23 20.43 1.89
CA ALA A 169 0.85 20.44 3.22
C ALA A 169 1.79 21.64 3.47
N VAL A 170 2.12 22.43 2.44
CA VAL A 170 2.93 23.64 2.56
C VAL A 170 2.03 24.82 2.96
N PRO A 171 2.33 25.54 4.05
CA PRO A 171 1.61 26.76 4.42
C PRO A 171 1.55 27.77 3.27
N GLU A 172 0.40 28.42 3.09
CA GLU A 172 0.13 29.31 1.96
C GLU A 172 1.18 30.42 1.82
N GLU A 173 1.62 31.01 2.93
CA GLU A 173 2.63 32.07 2.93
C GLU A 173 4.03 31.59 2.50
N LEU A 174 4.32 30.30 2.69
CA LEU A 174 5.56 29.69 2.21
C LEU A 174 5.42 29.27 0.75
N ARG A 175 4.27 28.72 0.37
CA ARG A 175 3.97 28.32 -1.00
C ARG A 175 4.15 29.50 -1.96
N ASP A 176 3.54 30.65 -1.63
CA ASP A 176 3.58 31.85 -2.48
C ASP A 176 4.99 32.47 -2.61
N ARG A 177 5.86 32.26 -1.62
CA ARG A 177 7.22 32.82 -1.61
C ARG A 177 8.27 31.92 -2.25
N TYR A 178 8.07 30.61 -2.15
CA TYR A 178 9.08 29.59 -2.47
C TYR A 178 8.73 28.73 -3.68
N PHE A 179 7.49 28.79 -4.17
CA PHE A 179 7.05 28.05 -5.35
C PHE A 179 6.44 28.99 -6.40
N GLU A 180 6.64 28.64 -7.65
CA GLU A 180 6.06 29.30 -8.80
C GLU A 180 5.06 28.37 -9.48
N ARG A 181 3.84 28.86 -9.69
CA ARG A 181 2.80 28.07 -10.35
C ARG A 181 3.02 28.09 -11.86
N THR A 182 3.24 26.90 -12.44
CA THR A 182 3.39 26.69 -13.87
C THR A 182 2.31 25.71 -14.34
N GLY A 183 1.19 26.24 -14.84
CA GLY A 183 0.03 25.44 -15.22
C GLY A 183 -0.65 24.78 -14.01
N SER A 184 -0.73 23.45 -14.02
CA SER A 184 -1.26 22.61 -12.92
C SER A 184 -0.19 22.15 -11.93
N ARG A 185 1.06 22.60 -12.09
CA ARG A 185 2.20 22.18 -11.28
C ARG A 185 2.80 23.35 -10.52
N TRP A 186 3.43 23.05 -9.39
CA TRP A 186 4.16 23.98 -8.54
C TRP A 186 5.64 23.67 -8.62
N VAL A 187 6.45 24.66 -9.01
CA VAL A 187 7.88 24.50 -9.21
C VAL A 187 8.63 25.24 -8.10
N PHE A 188 9.53 24.56 -7.40
CA PHE A 188 10.35 25.20 -6.38
C PHE A 188 11.30 26.22 -7.01
N ARG A 189 11.44 27.37 -6.37
CA ARG A 189 12.27 28.48 -6.87
C ARG A 189 13.67 28.04 -7.28
N GLY A 190 13.99 28.32 -8.54
CA GLY A 190 15.24 27.90 -9.16
C GLY A 190 16.49 28.46 -8.48
N ASP A 191 16.45 29.71 -7.99
CA ASP A 191 17.61 30.34 -7.35
C ASP A 191 18.05 29.66 -6.04
N LEU A 192 17.11 29.10 -5.27
CA LEU A 192 17.39 28.34 -4.05
C LEU A 192 17.67 26.86 -4.34
N ARG A 193 17.04 26.30 -5.37
CA ARG A 193 17.25 24.93 -5.85
C ARG A 193 18.72 24.57 -6.06
N HIS A 194 19.55 25.52 -6.51
CA HIS A 194 20.99 25.33 -6.75
C HIS A 194 21.80 25.03 -5.48
N SER A 195 21.28 25.33 -4.30
CA SER A 195 21.93 24.98 -3.02
C SER A 195 21.58 23.56 -2.54
N VAL A 196 20.63 22.88 -3.21
CA VAL A 196 20.22 21.50 -2.91
C VAL A 196 20.91 20.54 -3.89
N ILE A 197 21.68 19.60 -3.37
CA ILE A 197 22.54 18.69 -4.13
C ILE A 197 21.99 17.28 -3.97
N PHE A 198 21.43 16.73 -5.04
CA PHE A 198 20.89 15.39 -5.07
C PHE A 198 21.93 14.37 -5.55
N GLY A 199 22.06 13.26 -4.85
CA GLY A 199 22.96 12.18 -5.23
C GLY A 199 22.53 10.83 -4.67
N ARG A 200 22.85 9.76 -5.40
CA ARG A 200 22.61 8.40 -4.91
C ARG A 200 23.57 8.08 -3.76
N ASN A 201 23.06 7.53 -2.65
CA ASN A 201 23.87 7.11 -1.51
C ASN A 201 23.20 5.96 -0.75
N ASP A 202 23.89 4.84 -0.63
CA ASP A 202 23.53 3.75 0.28
C ASP A 202 24.11 4.03 1.67
N LEU A 203 23.23 4.22 2.67
CA LEU A 203 23.62 4.53 4.05
C LEU A 203 24.51 3.46 4.72
N VAL A 204 24.38 2.20 4.30
CA VAL A 204 25.07 1.05 4.87
C VAL A 204 26.43 0.85 4.23
N GLN A 205 26.51 1.04 2.91
CA GLN A 205 27.71 0.75 2.13
C GLN A 205 28.56 1.99 1.89
N ASP A 206 27.98 3.07 1.37
CA ASP A 206 28.70 4.24 0.87
C ASP A 206 29.26 5.12 1.99
N ALA A 207 30.31 5.89 1.68
CA ALA A 207 30.91 6.81 2.64
C ALA A 207 29.92 7.92 3.03
N PRO A 208 29.78 8.26 4.33
CA PRO A 208 28.86 9.29 4.77
C PRO A 208 29.37 10.69 4.40
N ILE A 209 28.43 11.61 4.18
CA ILE A 209 28.74 13.03 3.94
C ILE A 209 29.17 13.67 5.27
N GLY A 210 30.43 14.10 5.39
CA GLY A 210 30.98 14.63 6.64
C GLY A 210 30.88 16.15 6.84
N ARG A 211 31.14 16.58 8.08
CA ARG A 211 31.17 17.97 8.57
C ARG A 211 29.80 18.66 8.53
N LEU A 212 28.77 17.94 8.98
CA LEU A 212 27.39 18.40 8.96
C LEU A 212 27.01 19.17 10.24
N ASP A 213 26.20 20.20 10.06
CA ASP A 213 25.58 20.94 11.15
C ASP A 213 24.20 20.37 11.50
N LEU A 214 23.47 19.88 10.49
CA LEU A 214 22.19 19.20 10.64
C LEU A 214 22.14 17.96 9.75
N LEU A 215 21.72 16.84 10.30
CA LEU A 215 21.46 15.60 9.56
C LEU A 215 20.02 15.19 9.84
N ALA A 216 19.17 15.17 8.82
CA ALA A 216 17.83 14.59 8.85
C ALA A 216 17.87 13.19 8.22
N CYS A 217 17.39 12.19 8.95
CA CYS A 217 17.21 10.84 8.44
C CYS A 217 15.91 10.33 9.05
N ARG A 218 14.79 10.61 8.39
CA ARG A 218 13.45 10.40 8.94
C ARG A 218 12.73 9.32 8.18
N ASN A 219 12.11 8.41 8.93
CA ASN A 219 11.32 7.32 8.37
C ASN A 219 12.14 6.36 7.49
N THR A 220 13.47 6.39 7.54
CA THR A 220 14.37 5.54 6.75
C THR A 220 14.93 4.38 7.58
N LEU A 221 15.34 4.67 8.81
CA LEU A 221 15.96 3.68 9.70
C LEU A 221 14.95 2.63 10.17
N MET A 222 13.66 2.98 10.25
CA MET A 222 12.60 2.07 10.72
C MET A 222 12.50 0.75 9.92
N TYR A 223 12.98 0.74 8.67
CA TYR A 223 13.00 -0.43 7.80
C TYR A 223 14.21 -1.34 8.04
N LEU A 224 15.27 -0.81 8.62
CA LEU A 224 16.52 -1.53 8.86
C LEU A 224 16.43 -2.38 10.14
N ASN A 225 17.18 -3.48 10.18
CA ASN A 225 17.36 -4.26 11.40
C ASN A 225 18.26 -3.53 12.42
N ALA A 226 18.23 -3.95 13.69
CA ALA A 226 18.93 -3.26 14.78
C ALA A 226 20.47 -3.18 14.61
N GLU A 227 21.09 -4.21 14.02
CA GLU A 227 22.54 -4.23 13.76
C GLU A 227 22.94 -3.21 12.70
N THR A 228 22.18 -3.16 11.59
CA THR A 228 22.39 -2.20 10.51
C THR A 228 22.11 -0.77 11.00
N GLN A 229 21.04 -0.55 11.77
CA GLN A 229 20.79 0.75 12.40
C GLN A 229 21.99 1.21 13.23
N ALA A 230 22.57 0.32 14.06
CA ALA A 230 23.75 0.62 14.85
C ALA A 230 24.96 1.05 14.02
N GLN A 231 25.18 0.40 12.87
CA GLN A 231 26.23 0.75 11.92
C GLN A 231 26.01 2.14 11.31
N VAL A 232 24.80 2.42 10.82
CA VAL A 232 24.44 3.70 10.21
C VAL A 232 24.58 4.84 11.24
N LEU A 233 24.15 4.62 12.49
CA LEU A 233 24.26 5.62 13.55
C LEU A 233 25.71 5.97 13.91
N ARG A 234 26.63 4.99 13.89
CA ARG A 234 28.07 5.27 14.05
C ARG A 234 28.61 6.14 12.92
N ARG A 235 28.14 5.91 11.69
CA ARG A 235 28.51 6.73 10.53
C ARG A 235 27.95 8.15 10.64
N PHE A 236 26.71 8.30 11.10
CA PHE A 236 26.12 9.62 11.38
C PHE A 236 26.85 10.38 12.48
N HIS A 237 27.31 9.70 13.53
CA HIS A 237 28.11 10.32 14.60
C HIS A 237 29.41 10.93 14.05
N PHE A 238 30.10 10.20 13.18
CA PHE A 238 31.29 10.67 12.50
C PHE A 238 31.00 11.82 11.51
N ALA A 239 29.85 11.79 10.85
CA ALA A 239 29.43 12.77 9.87
C ALA A 239 29.12 14.16 10.48
N LEU A 240 28.57 14.19 11.69
CA LEU A 240 28.16 15.41 12.38
C LEU A 240 29.32 16.14 13.05
N ASN A 241 29.30 17.47 13.00
CA ASN A 241 30.18 18.32 13.81
C ASN A 241 29.87 18.14 15.32
N PRO A 242 30.78 18.49 16.25
CA PRO A 242 30.55 18.34 17.70
C PRO A 242 29.24 18.98 18.20
N THR A 243 28.85 20.12 17.62
CA THR A 243 27.59 20.82 17.94
C THR A 243 26.44 20.45 16.99
N GLY A 244 26.67 19.51 16.07
CA GLY A 244 25.71 19.12 15.04
C GLY A 244 24.51 18.37 15.63
N VAL A 245 23.38 18.50 14.95
CA VAL A 245 22.10 17.91 15.36
C VAL A 245 21.67 16.82 14.37
N LEU A 246 21.23 15.70 14.91
CA LEU A 246 20.55 14.61 14.23
C LEU A 246 19.03 14.76 14.44
N PHE A 247 18.27 14.71 13.36
CA PHE A 247 16.81 14.75 13.33
C PHE A 247 16.27 13.44 12.75
N LEU A 248 15.52 12.70 13.57
CA LEU A 248 14.93 11.41 13.18
C LEU A 248 13.39 11.49 13.09
N GLY A 249 12.79 10.48 12.47
CA GLY A 249 11.35 10.30 12.40
C GLY A 249 10.75 9.86 13.73
N LYS A 250 9.46 10.13 13.95
CA LYS A 250 8.77 9.88 15.23
C LYS A 250 8.89 8.43 15.74
N ALA A 251 8.84 7.47 14.82
CA ALA A 251 8.94 6.05 15.09
C ALA A 251 10.38 5.56 15.36
N GLU A 252 11.39 6.41 15.14
CA GLU A 252 12.80 6.04 15.23
C GLU A 252 13.38 6.50 16.58
N MET A 253 14.03 5.58 17.29
CA MET A 253 14.60 5.84 18.62
C MET A 253 16.05 5.38 18.73
N LEU A 254 16.85 6.11 19.50
CA LEU A 254 18.28 5.84 19.74
C LEU A 254 18.53 5.14 21.09
N LEU A 255 17.65 4.23 21.50
CA LEU A 255 17.65 3.62 22.84
C LEU A 255 18.96 2.89 23.18
N SER A 256 19.55 2.19 22.20
CA SER A 256 20.82 1.46 22.34
C SER A 256 22.09 2.29 22.08
N HIS A 257 21.95 3.56 21.67
CA HIS A 257 23.06 4.40 21.19
C HIS A 257 23.19 5.75 21.93
N ALA A 258 22.66 5.85 23.15
CA ALA A 258 22.71 7.06 23.98
C ALA A 258 24.14 7.59 24.24
N ARG A 259 25.17 6.74 24.10
CA ARG A 259 26.58 7.15 24.19
C ARG A 259 27.08 7.95 22.99
N LEU A 260 26.42 7.84 21.83
CA LEU A 260 26.76 8.56 20.61
C LEU A 260 25.94 9.85 20.48
N PHE A 261 24.70 9.85 20.95
CA PHE A 261 23.77 10.96 20.75
C PHE A 261 23.03 11.32 22.03
N LEU A 262 23.10 12.58 22.43
CA LEU A 262 22.39 13.14 23.58
C LEU A 262 21.05 13.73 23.13
N PRO A 263 19.92 13.42 23.80
CA PRO A 263 18.62 13.99 23.41
C PRO A 263 18.58 15.50 23.65
N VAL A 264 18.15 16.25 22.63
CA VAL A 264 17.80 17.68 22.74
C VAL A 264 16.30 17.81 22.97
N ASP A 265 15.51 17.11 22.15
CA ASP A 265 14.06 16.93 22.34
C ASP A 265 13.72 15.47 22.00
N LEU A 266 13.45 14.68 23.03
CA LEU A 266 13.14 13.26 22.87
C LEU A 266 11.76 13.03 22.24
N LYS A 267 10.79 13.93 22.45
CA LYS A 267 9.43 13.82 21.91
C LYS A 267 9.45 14.00 20.39
N ARG A 268 10.26 14.95 19.91
CA ARG A 268 10.37 15.30 18.49
C ARG A 268 11.61 14.74 17.80
N ARG A 269 12.38 13.91 18.51
CA ARG A 269 13.51 13.11 18.00
C ARG A 269 14.67 13.95 17.46
N PHE A 270 15.01 15.01 18.20
CA PHE A 270 16.24 15.77 18.00
C PHE A 270 17.32 15.33 18.96
N PHE A 271 18.51 15.07 18.44
CA PHE A 271 19.66 14.62 19.22
C PHE A 271 20.92 15.39 18.83
N ARG A 272 21.79 15.67 19.79
CA ARG A 272 23.11 16.28 19.56
C ARG A 272 24.17 15.21 19.61
N ARG A 273 25.24 15.38 18.82
CA ARG A 273 26.42 14.52 18.92
C ARG A 273 26.98 14.54 20.35
N ALA A 274 27.22 13.37 20.93
CA ALA A 274 27.89 13.25 22.22
C ALA A 274 29.42 13.36 22.04
N GLU A 275 30.07 14.10 22.92
CA GLU A 275 31.54 14.14 23.01
C GLU A 275 32.03 12.87 23.72
N GLY A 276 32.88 12.09 23.04
CA GLY A 276 33.64 11.04 23.68
C GLY A 276 34.87 11.63 24.36
N VAL A 277 35.10 11.28 25.63
CA VAL A 277 36.36 11.55 26.34
C VAL A 277 37.49 10.88 25.58
N GLU A 278 38.38 11.66 24.97
CA GLU A 278 39.69 11.15 24.52
C GLU A 278 40.63 11.01 25.74
N PRO A 279 41.18 9.83 26.03
CA PRO A 279 42.18 9.68 27.08
C PRO A 279 43.54 10.11 26.53
N GLY A 280 44.00 11.33 26.84
CA GLY A 280 45.34 11.69 26.34
C GLY A 280 45.99 13.04 26.61
N GLN A 281 45.40 14.01 27.32
CA GLN A 281 46.07 15.31 27.50
C GLN A 281 46.13 15.76 28.97
N ARG A 282 47.34 15.68 29.55
CA ARG A 282 47.70 16.36 30.80
C ARG A 282 48.09 17.81 30.50
N PRO A 283 47.60 18.81 31.25
CA PRO A 283 48.14 20.17 31.21
C PRO A 283 49.50 20.20 31.91
N GLY A 284 50.54 20.66 31.22
CA GLY A 284 51.87 20.89 31.81
C GLY A 284 51.88 22.15 32.67
N GLY A 285 51.99 21.97 34.00
CA GLY A 285 52.27 23.05 34.96
C GLY A 285 53.75 23.09 35.34
N SER A 286 54.33 24.29 35.43
CA SER A 286 55.76 24.52 35.67
C SER A 286 56.21 24.07 37.07
N GLN A 287 57.26 23.24 37.13
CA GLN A 287 57.86 22.70 38.37
C GLN A 287 58.42 23.77 39.34
N SER A 288 58.67 25.00 38.88
CA SER A 288 59.41 26.02 39.65
C SER A 288 58.66 26.65 40.83
N GLN A 289 57.32 26.55 40.90
CA GLN A 289 56.53 27.07 42.04
C GLN A 289 56.33 26.04 43.16
N LEU A 290 56.51 24.74 42.88
CA LEU A 290 56.30 23.65 43.85
C LEU A 290 57.48 23.48 44.82
N GLU A 291 58.69 23.88 44.42
CA GLU A 291 59.90 23.71 45.24
C GLU A 291 59.99 24.73 46.38
N GLN A 292 59.41 25.93 46.23
CA GLN A 292 59.43 26.97 47.28
C GLN A 292 58.41 26.73 48.41
N ALA A 293 57.45 25.81 48.23
CA ALA A 293 56.41 25.49 49.23
C ALA A 293 56.74 24.29 50.13
N ARG A 294 57.90 23.63 49.97
CA ARG A 294 58.29 22.44 50.74
C ARG A 294 58.68 22.72 52.20
N ASP A 295 59.09 23.95 52.52
CA ASP A 295 59.61 24.34 53.84
C ASP A 295 58.53 24.60 54.93
N GLY A 296 57.24 24.49 54.59
CA GLY A 296 56.11 24.78 55.50
C GLY A 296 55.14 23.62 55.74
N ARG A 297 55.48 22.39 55.33
CA ARG A 297 54.61 21.22 55.49
C ARG A 297 54.56 20.77 56.96
N ASP A 298 53.35 20.70 57.51
CA ASP A 298 53.11 20.03 58.80
C ASP A 298 52.80 18.55 58.53
N PRO A 299 53.72 17.62 58.90
CA PRO A 299 53.54 16.20 58.65
C PRO A 299 52.28 15.63 59.31
N ARG A 300 51.83 16.22 60.42
CA ARG A 300 50.60 15.79 61.10
C ARG A 300 49.36 16.12 60.27
N LEU A 301 49.37 17.25 59.58
CA LEU A 301 48.25 17.68 58.73
C LEU A 301 48.19 16.84 57.44
N GLU A 302 49.33 16.41 56.90
CA GLU A 302 49.40 15.51 55.74
C GLU A 302 48.90 14.09 56.09
N ASP A 303 49.29 13.56 57.26
CA ASP A 303 48.79 12.28 57.78
C ASP A 303 47.27 12.35 58.05
N GLU A 304 46.79 13.43 58.67
CA GLU A 304 45.37 13.62 58.96
C GLU A 304 44.53 13.78 57.68
N ALA A 305 45.05 14.48 56.67
CA ALA A 305 44.42 14.61 55.35
C ALA A 305 44.32 13.27 54.61
N LEU A 306 45.35 12.41 54.71
CA LEU A 306 45.30 11.06 54.13
C LEU A 306 44.29 10.17 54.84
N LEU A 307 44.27 10.20 56.19
CA LEU A 307 43.35 9.41 57.01
C LEU A 307 41.87 9.75 56.72
N LEU A 308 41.57 11.03 56.49
CA LEU A 308 40.23 11.54 56.20
C LEU A 308 39.86 11.55 54.70
N SER A 309 40.75 11.09 53.82
CA SER A 309 40.50 11.07 52.38
C SER A 309 39.24 10.26 52.02
N PRO A 310 38.37 10.78 51.11
CA PRO A 310 37.13 10.11 50.74
C PRO A 310 37.34 8.85 49.88
N LEU A 311 38.53 8.68 49.32
CA LEU A 311 38.92 7.50 48.54
C LEU A 311 39.68 6.52 49.43
N ALA A 312 39.38 5.22 49.32
CA ALA A 312 40.18 4.19 49.96
C ALA A 312 41.60 4.23 49.35
N THR A 313 42.60 4.44 50.20
CA THR A 313 43.98 4.65 49.76
C THR A 313 44.92 3.74 50.55
N ILE A 314 45.80 3.05 49.85
CA ILE A 314 46.87 2.21 50.41
C ILE A 314 48.20 2.71 49.82
N VAL A 315 49.19 2.95 50.67
CA VAL A 315 50.53 3.35 50.25
C VAL A 315 51.50 2.22 50.56
N VAL A 316 52.25 1.82 49.53
CA VAL A 316 53.26 0.77 49.60
C VAL A 316 54.62 1.42 49.43
N ASN A 317 55.56 1.11 50.32
CA ASN A 317 56.91 1.65 50.24
C ASN A 317 57.76 0.91 49.18
N ALA A 318 59.00 1.37 49.01
CA ALA A 318 59.94 0.78 48.06
C ALA A 318 60.29 -0.70 48.34
N ASP A 319 60.16 -1.14 49.60
CA ASP A 319 60.41 -2.51 50.06
C ASP A 319 59.20 -3.43 49.90
N GLU A 320 58.19 -3.01 49.13
CA GLU A 320 56.93 -3.73 48.88
C GLU A 320 56.04 -3.90 50.11
N VAL A 321 56.31 -3.15 51.17
CA VAL A 321 55.57 -3.23 52.41
C VAL A 321 54.51 -2.14 52.47
N VAL A 322 53.31 -2.48 52.97
CA VAL A 322 52.26 -1.51 53.24
C VAL A 322 52.74 -0.53 54.30
N ALA A 323 52.95 0.72 53.90
CA ALA A 323 53.41 1.80 54.76
C ALA A 323 52.25 2.43 55.53
N THR A 324 51.13 2.66 54.85
CA THR A 324 49.92 3.22 55.47
C THR A 324 48.68 2.87 54.67
N ALA A 325 47.53 2.90 55.34
CA ALA A 325 46.21 2.77 54.75
C ALA A 325 45.26 3.70 55.50
N ASN A 326 44.34 4.35 54.78
CA ASN A 326 43.41 5.29 55.40
C ASN A 326 42.15 4.62 55.97
N GLN A 327 41.32 5.37 56.70
CA GLN A 327 40.10 4.85 57.32
C GLN A 327 39.13 4.24 56.30
N ARG A 328 39.10 4.80 55.08
CA ARG A 328 38.22 4.32 54.01
C ARG A 328 38.67 2.97 53.47
N ALA A 329 39.99 2.74 53.33
CA ALA A 329 40.56 1.45 52.96
C ALA A 329 40.27 0.36 54.02
N GLU A 330 40.38 0.71 55.31
CA GLU A 330 39.99 -0.21 56.38
C GLU A 330 38.48 -0.54 56.33
N ALA A 331 37.63 0.48 56.18
CA ALA A 331 36.18 0.32 56.20
C ALA A 331 35.61 -0.42 54.98
N GLN A 332 36.21 -0.28 53.79
CA GLN A 332 35.70 -0.86 52.54
C GLN A 332 36.43 -2.15 52.14
N LEU A 333 37.75 -2.22 52.33
CA LEU A 333 38.60 -3.29 51.84
C LEU A 333 39.08 -4.24 52.96
N GLY A 334 38.92 -3.85 54.23
CA GLY A 334 39.35 -4.65 55.39
C GLY A 334 40.85 -4.54 55.70
N VAL A 335 41.55 -3.59 55.08
CA VAL A 335 42.98 -3.34 55.30
C VAL A 335 43.16 -2.59 56.62
N SER A 336 43.17 -3.36 57.71
CA SER A 336 43.31 -2.83 59.07
C SER A 336 44.77 -2.52 59.43
N SER A 337 45.00 -1.88 60.58
CA SER A 337 46.36 -1.60 61.08
C SER A 337 47.25 -2.85 61.25
N ARG A 338 46.68 -4.07 61.22
CA ARG A 338 47.40 -5.35 61.28
C ARG A 338 48.08 -5.73 59.96
N GLU A 339 47.68 -5.09 58.85
CA GLU A 339 48.25 -5.33 57.53
C GLU A 339 49.37 -4.35 57.19
N ILE A 340 49.49 -3.26 57.97
CA ILE A 340 50.63 -2.34 57.92
C ILE A 340 51.89 -3.12 58.32
N GLY A 341 52.97 -2.98 57.55
CA GLY A 341 54.20 -3.74 57.76
C GLY A 341 54.23 -5.11 57.07
N ARG A 342 53.16 -5.54 56.40
CA ARG A 342 53.14 -6.74 55.56
C ARG A 342 53.44 -6.42 54.10
N THR A 343 53.97 -7.41 53.38
CA THR A 343 54.21 -7.35 51.94
C THR A 343 52.89 -7.20 51.17
N PHE A 344 52.76 -6.15 50.35
CA PHE A 344 51.56 -5.83 49.60
C PHE A 344 51.10 -6.96 48.66
N PRO A 345 52.00 -7.61 47.87
CA PRO A 345 51.66 -8.79 47.09
C PRO A 345 51.08 -9.99 47.87
N ASP A 346 51.24 -10.04 49.20
CA ASP A 346 50.79 -11.15 50.07
C ASP A 346 49.49 -10.84 50.82
N LEU A 347 48.90 -9.66 50.60
CA LEU A 347 47.60 -9.30 51.17
C LEU A 347 46.49 -10.16 50.56
N ASP A 348 45.50 -10.52 51.38
CA ASP A 348 44.27 -11.20 50.93
C ASP A 348 43.54 -10.37 49.85
N LEU A 349 43.61 -9.04 49.96
CA LEU A 349 43.12 -8.09 48.98
C LEU A 349 43.64 -8.36 47.56
N CYS A 350 44.95 -8.64 47.42
CA CYS A 350 45.60 -8.90 46.14
C CYS A 350 45.20 -10.24 45.51
N GLN A 351 44.68 -11.18 46.31
CA GLN A 351 44.13 -12.44 45.82
C GLN A 351 42.66 -12.30 45.40
N ARG A 352 41.90 -11.44 46.09
CA ARG A 352 40.48 -11.20 45.82
C ARG A 352 40.24 -10.26 44.64
N ILE A 353 41.18 -9.38 44.34
CA ILE A 353 41.10 -8.43 43.23
C ILE A 353 41.96 -8.94 42.07
N GLY A 354 41.30 -9.50 41.05
CA GLY A 354 41.96 -9.99 39.84
C GLY A 354 42.73 -8.87 39.13
N GLY A 355 43.99 -9.14 38.79
CA GLY A 355 44.86 -8.20 38.07
C GLY A 355 45.57 -7.14 38.92
N LEU A 356 45.24 -7.00 40.22
CA LEU A 356 45.85 -5.99 41.09
C LEU A 356 47.36 -6.17 41.27
N ARG A 357 47.82 -7.41 41.45
CA ARG A 357 49.25 -7.74 41.55
C ARG A 357 50.00 -7.40 40.24
N GLY A 358 49.45 -7.78 39.10
CA GLY A 358 50.04 -7.48 37.79
C GLY A 358 50.13 -5.98 37.54
N ALA A 359 49.07 -5.24 37.86
CA ALA A 359 49.06 -3.78 37.77
C ALA A 359 50.11 -3.13 38.69
N TYR A 360 50.29 -3.66 39.89
CA TYR A 360 51.33 -3.19 40.83
C TYR A 360 52.75 -3.44 40.27
N ASP A 361 53.00 -4.64 39.75
CA ASP A 361 54.28 -4.98 39.12
C ASP A 361 54.55 -4.13 37.86
N ASP A 362 53.51 -3.76 37.12
CA ASP A 362 53.61 -2.89 35.95
C ASP A 362 53.93 -1.44 36.31
N VAL A 363 53.34 -0.89 37.37
CA VAL A 363 53.70 0.45 37.87
C VAL A 363 55.15 0.49 38.30
N ARG A 364 55.65 -0.54 38.98
CA ARG A 364 57.05 -0.58 39.43
C ARG A 364 58.04 -0.79 38.29
N ARG A 365 57.69 -1.55 37.25
CA ARG A 365 58.56 -1.75 36.08
C ARG A 365 58.57 -0.55 35.14
N ASN A 366 57.41 0.05 34.91
CA ASN A 366 57.24 1.06 33.86
C ASN A 366 57.21 2.50 34.40
N HIS A 367 57.19 2.69 35.72
CA HIS A 367 57.11 3.99 36.38
C HIS A 367 55.95 4.89 35.89
N GLY A 368 54.89 4.28 35.38
CA GLY A 368 53.68 4.95 34.89
C GLY A 368 52.45 4.56 35.70
N PRO A 369 51.40 5.41 35.76
CA PRO A 369 50.18 5.04 36.44
C PRO A 369 49.42 3.95 35.68
N VAL A 370 48.82 3.02 36.40
CA VAL A 370 48.00 1.93 35.85
C VAL A 370 46.58 2.05 36.39
N TRP A 371 45.60 1.81 35.52
CA TRP A 371 44.18 1.88 35.84
C TRP A 371 43.52 0.53 35.63
N LEU A 372 42.73 0.10 36.61
CA LEU A 372 41.82 -1.02 36.51
C LEU A 372 40.41 -0.47 36.69
N HIS A 373 39.52 -0.74 35.73
CA HIS A 373 38.15 -0.22 35.75
C HIS A 373 37.14 -1.32 36.08
N GLU A 374 36.06 -0.94 36.75
CA GLU A 374 34.90 -1.80 37.06
C GLU A 374 35.27 -3.11 37.77
N VAL A 375 36.27 -3.06 38.64
CA VAL A 375 36.79 -4.25 39.31
C VAL A 375 35.80 -4.72 40.36
N VAL A 376 35.36 -5.97 40.21
CA VAL A 376 34.41 -6.61 41.12
C VAL A 376 35.12 -7.02 42.41
N PHE A 377 34.61 -6.56 43.54
CA PHE A 377 35.08 -6.93 44.87
C PHE A 377 33.92 -7.43 45.74
N SER A 378 33.93 -8.73 46.03
CA SER A 378 32.95 -9.33 46.93
C SER A 378 33.42 -9.17 48.37
N ARG A 379 32.81 -8.24 49.12
CA ARG A 379 33.11 -8.03 50.55
C ARG A 379 32.58 -9.18 51.41
N SER A 380 31.44 -9.72 51.04
CA SER A 380 30.80 -10.89 51.66
C SER A 380 30.03 -11.69 50.60
N ALA A 381 29.40 -12.81 50.97
CA ALA A 381 28.57 -13.60 50.05
C ALA A 381 27.37 -12.83 49.48
N THR A 382 26.99 -11.70 50.09
CA THR A 382 25.81 -10.91 49.71
C THR A 382 26.12 -9.47 49.28
N GLU A 383 27.36 -9.00 49.48
CA GLU A 383 27.76 -7.63 49.20
C GLU A 383 28.89 -7.56 48.16
N THR A 384 28.51 -7.19 46.94
CA THR A 384 29.42 -6.95 45.82
C THR A 384 29.58 -5.45 45.60
N LEU A 385 30.83 -5.00 45.59
CA LEU A 385 31.25 -3.64 45.28
C LEU A 385 31.96 -3.61 43.92
N PHE A 386 31.92 -2.46 43.26
CA PHE A 386 32.67 -2.19 42.03
C PHE A 386 33.62 -1.04 42.28
N PHE A 387 34.89 -1.24 41.92
CA PHE A 387 35.94 -0.23 42.11
C PHE A 387 36.63 0.12 40.80
N ASP A 388 36.86 1.41 40.59
CA ASP A 388 37.93 1.87 39.72
C ASP A 388 39.19 2.04 40.58
N ILE A 389 40.27 1.33 40.20
CA ILE A 389 41.50 1.26 40.95
C ILE A 389 42.60 1.96 40.16
N GLN A 390 43.24 2.94 40.78
CA GLN A 390 44.39 3.62 40.21
C GLN A 390 45.64 3.30 41.03
N LEU A 391 46.69 2.83 40.37
CA LEU A 391 48.01 2.67 40.96
C LEU A 391 48.91 3.75 40.40
N ALA A 392 49.51 4.56 41.27
CA ALA A 392 50.38 5.67 40.89
C ALA A 392 51.74 5.53 41.57
N PRO A 393 52.85 5.66 40.82
CA PRO A 393 54.18 5.67 41.41
C PRO A 393 54.40 6.95 42.22
N LEU A 394 55.08 6.82 43.34
CA LEU A 394 55.54 7.89 44.21
C LEU A 394 57.08 7.92 44.18
N GLU A 395 57.64 9.08 43.85
CA GLU A 395 59.09 9.31 43.91
C GLU A 395 59.49 9.55 45.37
N THR A 396 60.45 8.77 45.87
CA THR A 396 61.03 8.96 47.20
C THR A 396 62.45 9.51 47.08
N ASP A 397 62.79 10.49 47.92
CA ASP A 397 64.08 11.18 47.90
C ASP A 397 65.25 10.31 48.43
N ALA A 398 64.97 9.13 49.02
CA ALA A 398 65.97 8.24 49.62
C ALA A 398 66.01 6.88 48.90
N ASN A 399 67.16 6.58 48.28
CA ASN A 399 67.57 5.29 47.70
C ASN A 399 66.95 4.84 46.35
N GLY A 400 66.23 5.68 45.62
CA GLY A 400 65.83 5.36 44.23
C GLY A 400 64.85 4.19 44.07
N GLY A 401 64.21 3.77 45.17
CA GLY A 401 63.11 2.81 45.14
C GLY A 401 61.77 3.50 44.87
N ILE A 402 60.85 2.82 44.18
CA ILE A 402 59.55 3.38 43.82
C ILE A 402 58.54 2.96 44.89
N ALA A 403 57.93 3.93 45.57
CA ALA A 403 56.74 3.69 46.36
C ALA A 403 55.50 3.73 45.45
N VAL A 404 54.40 3.11 45.84
CA VAL A 404 53.17 3.07 45.04
C VAL A 404 51.98 3.45 45.90
N ALA A 405 51.20 4.42 45.44
CA ALA A 405 49.88 4.72 45.99
C ALA A 405 48.81 3.97 45.20
N VAL A 406 47.93 3.27 45.89
CA VAL A 406 46.80 2.53 45.32
C VAL A 406 45.52 3.21 45.81
N PHE A 407 44.75 3.77 44.88
CA PHE A 407 43.49 4.45 45.12
C PHE A 407 42.33 3.57 44.65
N PHE A 408 41.28 3.48 45.45
CA PHE A 408 40.06 2.74 45.14
C PHE A 408 38.87 3.70 45.17
N ALA A 409 38.25 3.90 44.01
CA ALA A 409 37.03 4.69 43.85
C ALA A 409 35.81 3.76 43.76
N ASP A 410 34.90 3.85 44.75
CA ASP A 410 33.67 3.06 44.77
C ASP A 410 32.68 3.57 43.71
N VAL A 411 32.50 2.80 42.65
CA VAL A 411 31.59 3.10 41.53
C VAL A 411 30.33 2.23 41.56
N THR A 412 30.07 1.52 42.66
CA THR A 412 28.96 0.57 42.82
C THR A 412 27.60 1.20 42.50
N ARG A 413 27.35 2.41 42.98
CA ARG A 413 26.08 3.13 42.74
C ARG A 413 25.89 3.48 41.27
N TYR A 414 26.97 3.90 40.61
CA TYR A 414 26.96 4.25 39.20
C TYR A 414 26.71 3.00 38.34
N GLN A 415 27.41 1.90 38.60
CA GLN A 415 27.23 0.61 37.95
C GLN A 415 25.78 0.09 38.08
N ARG A 416 25.21 0.13 39.30
CA ARG A 416 23.80 -0.27 39.54
C ARG A 416 22.81 0.61 38.77
N MET A 417 22.96 1.94 38.82
CA MET A 417 22.10 2.84 38.05
C MET A 417 22.21 2.61 36.54
N THR A 418 23.41 2.31 36.04
CA THR A 418 23.62 2.03 34.61
C THR A 418 22.96 0.72 34.21
N GLY A 419 23.02 -0.31 35.05
CA GLY A 419 22.33 -1.58 34.86
C GLY A 419 20.80 -1.44 34.90
N GLU A 420 20.26 -0.70 35.87
CA GLU A 420 18.82 -0.39 35.96
C GLU A 420 18.34 0.39 34.74
N LEU A 421 19.11 1.39 34.30
CA LEU A 421 18.81 2.18 33.11
C LEU A 421 18.82 1.31 31.85
N GLN A 422 19.79 0.41 31.69
CA GLN A 422 19.83 -0.55 30.59
C GLN A 422 18.63 -1.51 30.61
N ALA A 423 18.24 -1.99 31.79
CA ALA A 423 17.07 -2.86 31.93
C ALA A 423 15.77 -2.12 31.57
N ALA A 424 15.60 -0.88 32.06
CA ALA A 424 14.48 -0.03 31.72
C ALA A 424 14.44 0.31 30.22
N HIS A 425 15.60 0.58 29.60
CA HIS A 425 15.70 0.80 28.15
C HIS A 425 15.25 -0.41 27.35
N ARG A 426 15.68 -1.63 27.73
CA ARG A 426 15.21 -2.85 27.07
C ARG A 426 13.70 -3.04 27.19
N GLN A 427 13.12 -2.74 28.36
CA GLN A 427 11.66 -2.81 28.53
C GLN A 427 10.93 -1.81 27.63
N VAL A 428 11.46 -0.59 27.49
CA VAL A 428 10.90 0.41 26.59
C VAL A 428 11.02 -0.03 25.13
N GLU A 429 12.16 -0.60 24.72
CA GLU A 429 12.34 -1.15 23.37
C GLU A 429 11.30 -2.23 23.06
N THR A 430 11.13 -3.22 23.94
CA THR A 430 10.13 -4.28 23.77
C THR A 430 8.71 -3.71 23.68
N ALA A 431 8.34 -2.77 24.55
CA ALA A 431 7.03 -2.14 24.50
C ALA A 431 6.81 -1.33 23.21
N TYR A 432 7.87 -0.74 22.64
CA TYR A 432 7.80 0.00 21.39
C TYR A 432 7.69 -0.93 20.18
N GLU A 433 8.38 -2.06 20.20
CA GLU A 433 8.25 -3.12 19.19
C GLU A 433 6.84 -3.71 19.18
N GLU A 434 6.27 -3.99 20.36
CA GLU A 434 4.87 -4.41 20.50
C GLU A 434 3.90 -3.35 19.97
N LEU A 435 4.09 -2.08 20.37
CA LEU A 435 3.26 -0.99 19.86
C LEU A 435 3.36 -0.86 18.34
N GLN A 436 4.56 -0.93 17.77
CA GLN A 436 4.75 -0.87 16.34
C GLN A 436 4.05 -2.04 15.63
N SER A 437 4.15 -3.27 16.16
CA SER A 437 3.41 -4.42 15.65
C SER A 437 1.91 -4.17 15.64
N THR A 438 1.35 -3.61 16.73
CA THR A 438 -0.09 -3.30 16.78
C THR A 438 -0.51 -2.18 15.82
N VAL A 439 0.38 -1.21 15.57
CA VAL A 439 0.12 -0.15 14.58
C VAL A 439 0.13 -0.74 13.17
N GLU A 440 1.08 -1.62 12.86
CA GLU A 440 1.13 -2.31 11.56
C GLU A 440 -0.12 -3.20 11.36
N GLU A 441 -0.59 -3.90 12.40
CA GLU A 441 -1.87 -4.65 12.35
C GLU A 441 -3.09 -3.73 12.16
N LEU A 442 -3.08 -2.55 12.77
CA LEU A 442 -4.15 -1.55 12.56
C LEU A 442 -4.14 -0.99 11.15
N GLU A 443 -2.96 -0.71 10.57
CA GLU A 443 -2.84 -0.28 9.18
C GLU A 443 -3.35 -1.37 8.23
N THR A 444 -3.00 -2.65 8.46
CA THR A 444 -3.50 -3.74 7.61
C THR A 444 -5.01 -3.92 7.72
N THR A 445 -5.58 -3.86 8.93
CA THR A 445 -7.03 -3.96 9.09
C THR A 445 -7.77 -2.78 8.46
N ASN A 446 -7.15 -1.60 8.44
CA ASN A 446 -7.71 -0.43 7.78
C ASN A 446 -7.62 -0.54 6.25
N GLU A 447 -6.51 -1.06 5.70
CA GLU A 447 -6.39 -1.38 4.26
C GLU A 447 -7.43 -2.44 3.84
N GLU A 448 -7.61 -3.50 4.64
CA GLU A 448 -8.64 -4.53 4.40
C GLU A 448 -10.05 -3.92 4.43
N LEU A 449 -10.35 -3.09 5.43
CA LEU A 449 -11.64 -2.38 5.49
C LEU A 449 -11.86 -1.50 4.25
N GLN A 450 -10.85 -0.75 3.82
CA GLN A 450 -10.96 0.07 2.63
C GLN A 450 -11.22 -0.78 1.38
N SER A 451 -10.52 -1.91 1.24
CA SER A 451 -10.77 -2.86 0.15
C SER A 451 -12.20 -3.41 0.20
N THR A 452 -12.73 -3.75 1.38
CA THR A 452 -14.14 -4.21 1.48
C THR A 452 -15.15 -3.12 1.16
N VAL A 453 -14.82 -1.84 1.42
CA VAL A 453 -15.65 -0.71 1.01
C VAL A 453 -15.64 -0.56 -0.51
N GLU A 454 -14.47 -0.64 -1.14
CA GLU A 454 -14.33 -0.59 -2.60
C GLU A 454 -15.08 -1.76 -3.27
N GLU A 455 -15.03 -2.98 -2.72
CA GLU A 455 -15.84 -4.12 -3.19
C GLU A 455 -17.35 -3.91 -3.00
N LEU A 456 -17.77 -3.26 -1.91
CA LEU A 456 -19.19 -2.93 -1.72
C LEU A 456 -19.66 -1.85 -2.69
N GLU A 457 -18.80 -0.89 -3.03
CA GLU A 457 -19.11 0.12 -4.05
C GLU A 457 -19.25 -0.52 -5.43
N THR A 458 -18.33 -1.41 -5.83
CA THR A 458 -18.43 -2.11 -7.12
C THR A 458 -19.67 -3.01 -7.20
N THR A 459 -19.98 -3.77 -6.15
CA THR A 459 -21.21 -4.58 -6.12
C THR A 459 -22.48 -3.73 -6.18
N ASN A 460 -22.45 -2.52 -5.62
CA ASN A 460 -23.56 -1.57 -5.72
C ASN A 460 -23.68 -1.00 -7.14
N GLU A 461 -22.58 -0.69 -7.82
CA GLU A 461 -22.57 -0.30 -9.24
C GLU A 461 -23.08 -1.41 -10.14
N GLU A 462 -22.68 -2.67 -9.91
CA GLU A 462 -23.20 -3.83 -10.62
C GLU A 462 -24.70 -4.00 -10.39
N LEU A 463 -25.18 -3.88 -9.14
CA LEU A 463 -26.61 -3.93 -8.84
C LEU A 463 -27.37 -2.80 -9.56
N GLN A 464 -26.82 -1.59 -9.59
CA GLN A 464 -27.43 -0.49 -10.32
C GLN A 464 -27.50 -0.78 -11.82
N SER A 465 -26.42 -1.29 -12.42
CA SER A 465 -26.38 -1.69 -13.83
C SER A 465 -27.42 -2.78 -14.12
N THR A 466 -27.54 -3.81 -13.27
CA THR A 466 -28.56 -4.85 -13.45
C THR A 466 -29.98 -4.31 -13.33
N ASN A 467 -30.19 -3.29 -12.50
CA ASN A 467 -31.48 -2.63 -12.39
C ASN A 467 -31.81 -1.82 -13.66
N GLU A 468 -30.83 -1.09 -14.22
CA GLU A 468 -30.96 -0.37 -15.49
C GLU A 468 -31.23 -1.34 -16.67
N GLU A 469 -30.57 -2.50 -16.70
CA GLU A 469 -30.86 -3.56 -17.68
C GLU A 469 -32.28 -4.13 -17.51
N LEU A 470 -32.75 -4.36 -16.28
CA LEU A 470 -34.10 -4.84 -16.01
C LEU A 470 -35.17 -3.81 -16.42
N GLU A 471 -34.93 -2.53 -16.17
CA GLU A 471 -35.81 -1.45 -16.64
C GLU A 471 -35.87 -1.43 -18.17
N THR A 472 -34.71 -1.53 -18.84
CA THR A 472 -34.65 -1.60 -20.30
C THR A 472 -35.43 -2.81 -20.86
N ILE A 473 -35.25 -3.99 -20.27
CA ILE A 473 -35.98 -5.20 -20.67
C ILE A 473 -37.49 -5.02 -20.46
N ASN A 474 -37.90 -4.36 -19.38
CA ASN A 474 -39.31 -4.08 -19.11
C ASN A 474 -39.89 -3.12 -20.15
N GLU A 475 -39.14 -2.07 -20.54
CA GLU A 475 -39.53 -1.15 -21.60
C GLU A 475 -39.66 -1.86 -22.96
N GLU A 476 -38.70 -2.72 -23.31
CA GLU A 476 -38.78 -3.54 -24.53
C GLU A 476 -39.98 -4.51 -24.50
N MET A 477 -40.24 -5.13 -23.34
CA MET A 477 -41.42 -5.99 -23.15
C MET A 477 -42.73 -5.21 -23.28
N GLN A 478 -42.80 -3.98 -22.76
CA GLN A 478 -43.98 -3.14 -22.92
C GLN A 478 -44.16 -2.72 -24.37
N SER A 479 -43.09 -2.31 -25.06
CA SER A 479 -43.13 -1.96 -26.48
C SER A 479 -43.60 -3.13 -27.34
N THR A 480 -43.06 -4.33 -27.12
CA THR A 480 -43.50 -5.53 -27.86
C THR A 480 -44.95 -5.90 -27.57
N ASN A 481 -45.43 -5.68 -26.34
CA ASN A 481 -46.82 -5.87 -26.00
C ASN A 481 -47.73 -4.85 -26.73
N ASP A 482 -47.33 -3.58 -26.80
CA ASP A 482 -48.06 -2.53 -27.53
C ASP A 482 -48.10 -2.82 -29.04
N GLU A 483 -47.01 -3.32 -29.61
CA GLU A 483 -46.98 -3.79 -31.00
C GLU A 483 -47.92 -4.97 -31.23
N LEU A 484 -47.92 -5.96 -30.33
CA LEU A 484 -48.85 -7.09 -30.40
C LEU A 484 -50.31 -6.65 -30.29
N HIS A 485 -50.63 -5.70 -29.41
CA HIS A 485 -51.96 -5.11 -29.32
C HIS A 485 -52.35 -4.42 -30.63
N THR A 486 -51.46 -3.61 -31.20
CA THR A 486 -51.69 -2.93 -32.48
C THR A 486 -51.92 -3.92 -33.62
N ILE A 487 -51.13 -4.99 -33.69
CA ILE A 487 -51.31 -6.07 -34.68
C ILE A 487 -52.65 -6.76 -34.47
N ASN A 488 -53.02 -7.06 -33.22
CA ASN A 488 -54.29 -7.71 -32.91
C ASN A 488 -55.48 -6.85 -33.34
N ASP A 489 -55.45 -5.55 -33.07
CA ASP A 489 -56.49 -4.63 -33.47
C ASP A 489 -56.57 -4.48 -35.00
N THR A 490 -55.42 -4.43 -35.68
CA THR A 490 -55.37 -4.46 -37.15
C THR A 490 -55.97 -5.76 -37.70
N LEU A 491 -55.66 -6.92 -37.10
CA LEU A 491 -56.23 -8.20 -37.51
C LEU A 491 -57.75 -8.25 -37.28
N ARG A 492 -58.24 -7.68 -36.17
CA ARG A 492 -59.67 -7.56 -35.90
C ARG A 492 -60.37 -6.68 -36.93
N GLU A 493 -59.77 -5.55 -37.29
CA GLU A 493 -60.30 -4.66 -38.34
C GLU A 493 -60.35 -5.39 -39.69
N ARG A 494 -59.27 -6.08 -40.08
CA ARG A 494 -59.25 -6.92 -41.29
C ARG A 494 -60.29 -8.02 -41.28
N SER A 495 -60.53 -8.64 -40.12
CA SER A 495 -61.60 -9.64 -39.98
C SER A 495 -62.96 -9.02 -40.20
N LEU A 496 -63.23 -7.83 -39.64
CA LEU A 496 -64.49 -7.11 -39.84
C LEU A 496 -64.69 -6.71 -41.30
N GLU A 497 -63.65 -6.18 -41.96
CA GLU A 497 -63.69 -5.85 -43.40
C GLU A 497 -64.01 -7.08 -44.25
N LEU A 498 -63.37 -8.22 -43.94
CA LEU A 498 -63.63 -9.49 -44.61
C LEU A 498 -65.06 -9.99 -44.40
N ASP A 499 -65.56 -9.90 -43.16
CA ASP A 499 -66.94 -10.29 -42.84
C ASP A 499 -67.96 -9.39 -43.54
N GLU A 500 -67.71 -8.08 -43.61
CA GLU A 500 -68.56 -7.13 -44.34
C GLU A 500 -68.56 -7.42 -45.85
N ALA A 501 -67.38 -7.62 -46.44
CA ALA A 501 -67.25 -7.99 -47.85
C ALA A 501 -67.93 -9.33 -48.15
N ARG A 502 -67.81 -10.31 -47.25
CA ARG A 502 -68.47 -11.61 -47.36
C ARG A 502 -69.99 -11.47 -47.29
N ALA A 503 -70.51 -10.69 -46.34
CA ALA A 503 -71.94 -10.43 -46.20
C ALA A 503 -72.52 -9.71 -47.43
N PHE A 504 -71.79 -8.74 -47.98
CA PHE A 504 -72.16 -8.04 -49.21
C PHE A 504 -72.23 -9.00 -50.40
N ASN A 505 -71.19 -9.84 -50.60
CA ASN A 505 -71.17 -10.83 -51.68
C ASN A 505 -72.31 -11.85 -51.55
N HIS A 506 -72.58 -12.34 -50.35
CA HIS A 506 -73.70 -13.24 -50.10
C HIS A 506 -75.05 -12.56 -50.43
N SER A 507 -75.22 -11.31 -50.02
CA SER A 507 -76.42 -10.51 -50.33
C SER A 507 -76.61 -10.29 -51.83
N LEU A 508 -75.53 -10.08 -52.60
CA LEU A 508 -75.58 -9.98 -54.06
C LEU A 508 -76.05 -11.31 -54.69
N VAL A 509 -75.48 -12.43 -54.24
CA VAL A 509 -75.83 -13.78 -54.70
C VAL A 509 -77.29 -14.13 -54.41
N ASP A 510 -77.77 -13.79 -53.21
CA ASP A 510 -79.15 -14.04 -52.78
C ASP A 510 -80.18 -13.12 -53.45
N SER A 511 -79.78 -11.92 -53.85
CA SER A 511 -80.65 -10.99 -54.59
C SER A 511 -80.92 -11.44 -56.02
N ILE A 512 -80.14 -12.39 -56.56
CA ILE A 512 -80.38 -12.99 -57.86
C ILE A 512 -81.55 -13.98 -57.75
N HIS A 513 -82.70 -13.61 -58.33
CA HIS A 513 -83.91 -14.43 -58.32
C HIS A 513 -83.87 -15.66 -59.24
N LEU A 514 -82.82 -15.80 -60.07
CA LEU A 514 -82.56 -17.00 -60.85
C LEU A 514 -81.93 -18.07 -59.95
N GLY A 515 -82.20 -19.35 -60.22
CA GLY A 515 -81.46 -20.42 -59.57
C GLY A 515 -80.01 -20.38 -60.01
N MET A 516 -79.10 -20.00 -59.12
CA MET A 516 -77.67 -19.92 -59.38
C MET A 516 -76.95 -20.98 -58.54
N LEU A 517 -76.25 -21.88 -59.22
CA LEU A 517 -75.35 -22.83 -58.58
C LEU A 517 -74.00 -22.86 -59.27
N VAL A 518 -72.95 -23.11 -58.49
CA VAL A 518 -71.60 -23.37 -59.01
C VAL A 518 -71.19 -24.77 -58.58
N VAL A 519 -70.54 -25.51 -59.47
CA VAL A 519 -69.90 -26.80 -59.14
C VAL A 519 -68.41 -26.77 -59.43
N ASP A 520 -67.61 -27.48 -58.63
CA ASP A 520 -66.19 -27.73 -58.91
C ASP A 520 -65.98 -28.85 -59.94
N ARG A 521 -64.71 -29.20 -60.20
CA ARG A 521 -64.34 -30.25 -61.18
C ARG A 521 -64.79 -31.64 -60.75
N GLU A 522 -64.97 -31.85 -59.46
CA GLU A 522 -65.47 -33.08 -58.85
C GLU A 522 -67.00 -33.13 -58.81
N MET A 523 -67.69 -32.13 -59.40
CA MET A 523 -69.15 -31.97 -59.41
C MET A 523 -69.76 -31.69 -58.02
N ARG A 524 -68.96 -31.20 -57.06
CA ARG A 524 -69.47 -30.75 -55.77
C ARG A 524 -70.00 -29.33 -55.88
N VAL A 525 -71.16 -29.09 -55.28
CA VAL A 525 -71.76 -27.76 -55.25
C VAL A 525 -70.92 -26.85 -54.35
N THR A 526 -70.45 -25.73 -54.89
CA THR A 526 -69.65 -24.72 -54.17
C THR A 526 -70.43 -23.45 -53.89
N LEU A 527 -71.56 -23.24 -54.57
CA LEU A 527 -72.49 -22.15 -54.33
C LEU A 527 -73.91 -22.62 -54.62
N TRP A 528 -74.84 -22.32 -53.73
CA TRP A 528 -76.26 -22.58 -53.91
C TRP A 528 -77.09 -21.40 -53.41
N ASN A 529 -77.59 -20.56 -54.32
CA ASN A 529 -78.31 -19.34 -53.91
C ASN A 529 -79.77 -19.59 -53.51
N ARG A 530 -80.42 -18.57 -52.93
CA ARG A 530 -81.85 -18.59 -52.62
C ARG A 530 -82.76 -18.98 -53.80
N GLY A 531 -82.44 -18.56 -55.03
CA GLY A 531 -83.19 -18.94 -56.22
C GLY A 531 -83.21 -20.46 -56.44
N CYS A 532 -82.09 -21.14 -56.17
CA CYS A 532 -82.01 -22.60 -56.21
C CYS A 532 -82.80 -23.25 -55.07
N GLU A 533 -82.80 -22.68 -53.86
CA GLU A 533 -83.63 -23.17 -52.75
C GLU A 533 -85.13 -23.09 -53.07
N GLU A 534 -85.57 -21.99 -53.67
CA GLU A 534 -86.96 -21.78 -54.07
C GLU A 534 -87.36 -22.70 -55.23
N LEU A 535 -86.47 -22.87 -56.22
CA LEU A 535 -86.70 -23.71 -57.40
C LEU A 535 -86.77 -25.20 -57.04
N TRP A 536 -85.80 -25.68 -56.24
CA TRP A 536 -85.58 -27.10 -56.00
C TRP A 536 -86.06 -27.59 -54.63
N GLY A 537 -86.28 -26.67 -53.68
CA GLY A 537 -86.77 -27.00 -52.34
C GLY A 537 -85.72 -27.62 -51.41
N LEU A 538 -84.43 -27.45 -51.71
CA LEU A 538 -83.29 -27.90 -50.90
C LEU A 538 -82.52 -26.68 -50.38
N ARG A 539 -82.15 -26.67 -49.09
CA ARG A 539 -81.42 -25.54 -48.48
C ARG A 539 -79.96 -25.55 -48.89
N ALA A 540 -79.32 -24.38 -48.93
CA ALA A 540 -77.91 -24.22 -49.26
C ALA A 540 -77.00 -25.07 -48.36
N GLU A 541 -77.25 -25.10 -47.05
CA GLU A 541 -76.52 -25.92 -46.07
C GLU A 541 -76.57 -27.44 -46.34
N GLU A 542 -77.60 -27.91 -47.04
CA GLU A 542 -77.76 -29.32 -47.43
C GLU A 542 -77.15 -29.62 -48.82
N ALA A 543 -77.05 -28.59 -49.66
CA ALA A 543 -76.61 -28.71 -51.05
C ALA A 543 -75.10 -28.47 -51.20
N GLU A 544 -74.54 -27.48 -50.52
CA GLU A 544 -73.13 -27.11 -50.62
C GLU A 544 -72.22 -28.23 -50.07
N GLY A 545 -71.14 -28.53 -50.80
CA GLY A 545 -70.21 -29.63 -50.54
C GLY A 545 -70.69 -31.01 -51.01
N ALA A 546 -71.98 -31.20 -51.28
CA ALA A 546 -72.55 -32.43 -51.81
C ALA A 546 -72.32 -32.54 -53.34
N LEU A 547 -72.32 -33.77 -53.86
CA LEU A 547 -72.23 -33.99 -55.31
C LEU A 547 -73.56 -33.64 -55.97
N LEU A 548 -73.54 -32.78 -56.99
CA LEU A 548 -74.76 -32.31 -57.68
C LEU A 548 -75.62 -33.47 -58.21
N ASN A 549 -74.99 -34.57 -58.65
CA ASN A 549 -75.68 -35.76 -59.14
C ASN A 549 -76.35 -36.61 -58.05
N SER A 550 -76.00 -36.39 -56.78
CA SER A 550 -76.53 -37.11 -55.62
C SER A 550 -77.67 -36.37 -54.93
N LEU A 551 -77.90 -35.11 -55.31
CA LEU A 551 -78.97 -34.29 -54.77
C LEU A 551 -80.33 -34.76 -55.30
N ASP A 552 -81.26 -35.05 -54.39
CA ASP A 552 -82.64 -35.40 -54.71
C ASP A 552 -83.49 -34.15 -54.98
N ILE A 553 -83.13 -33.44 -56.06
CA ILE A 553 -83.74 -32.15 -56.44
C ILE A 553 -84.65 -32.27 -57.68
N GLY A 554 -84.57 -33.35 -58.44
CA GLY A 554 -85.37 -33.57 -59.65
C GLY A 554 -84.88 -32.81 -60.90
N LEU A 555 -83.63 -32.32 -60.87
CA LEU A 555 -82.94 -31.75 -62.03
C LEU A 555 -82.53 -32.88 -63.01
N PRO A 556 -82.94 -32.86 -64.29
CA PRO A 556 -82.56 -33.89 -65.26
C PRO A 556 -81.07 -33.84 -65.58
N MET A 557 -80.28 -34.77 -65.03
CA MET A 557 -78.82 -34.73 -65.16
C MET A 557 -78.28 -35.17 -66.52
N GLU A 558 -79.04 -35.96 -67.29
CA GLU A 558 -78.63 -36.42 -68.64
C GLU A 558 -78.33 -35.26 -69.60
N PRO A 559 -79.21 -34.24 -69.75
CA PRO A 559 -78.92 -33.08 -70.58
C PRO A 559 -78.03 -32.03 -69.91
N VAL A 560 -77.93 -32.01 -68.57
CA VAL A 560 -77.13 -31.00 -67.83
C VAL A 560 -75.64 -31.35 -67.76
N LYS A 561 -75.28 -32.64 -67.65
CA LYS A 561 -73.88 -33.08 -67.57
C LYS A 561 -73.02 -32.62 -68.77
N PRO A 562 -73.47 -32.72 -70.03
CA PRO A 562 -72.72 -32.21 -71.18
C PRO A 562 -72.50 -30.69 -71.14
N LEU A 563 -73.47 -29.91 -70.62
CA LEU A 563 -73.33 -28.46 -70.47
C LEU A 563 -72.20 -28.11 -69.49
N ILE A 564 -72.16 -28.78 -68.34
CA ILE A 564 -71.09 -28.62 -67.35
C ILE A 564 -69.75 -29.07 -67.93
N GLY A 565 -69.71 -30.20 -68.63
CA GLY A 565 -68.50 -30.68 -69.30
C GLY A 565 -67.95 -29.67 -70.32
N ASN A 566 -68.83 -29.07 -71.13
CA ASN A 566 -68.44 -28.03 -72.08
C ASN A 566 -67.89 -26.79 -71.38
N ALA A 567 -68.46 -26.38 -70.24
CA ALA A 567 -67.96 -25.23 -69.48
C ALA A 567 -66.52 -25.39 -68.95
N PHE A 568 -66.02 -26.63 -68.80
CA PHE A 568 -64.62 -26.90 -68.45
C PHE A 568 -63.68 -26.99 -69.66
N VAL A 569 -64.21 -27.35 -70.84
CA VAL A 569 -63.42 -27.52 -72.08
C VAL A 569 -63.31 -26.21 -72.86
N ASP A 570 -64.41 -25.47 -72.97
CA ASP A 570 -64.49 -24.17 -73.62
C ASP A 570 -65.22 -23.16 -72.70
N PRO A 571 -64.50 -22.59 -71.72
CA PRO A 571 -65.08 -21.79 -70.65
C PRO A 571 -65.65 -20.44 -71.09
N ASP A 572 -65.29 -19.95 -72.27
CA ASP A 572 -65.76 -18.68 -72.80
C ASP A 572 -67.06 -18.82 -73.60
N THR A 573 -67.45 -20.07 -73.92
CA THR A 573 -68.71 -20.38 -74.58
C THR A 573 -69.80 -20.64 -73.55
N THR A 574 -70.93 -19.96 -73.71
CA THR A 574 -72.13 -20.20 -72.90
C THR A 574 -73.05 -21.16 -73.65
N ALA A 575 -73.48 -22.24 -72.99
CA ALA A 575 -74.42 -23.19 -73.55
C ALA A 575 -75.72 -23.19 -72.74
N ASP A 576 -76.87 -23.24 -73.40
CA ASP A 576 -78.17 -23.30 -72.76
C ASP A 576 -78.99 -24.52 -73.20
N ALA A 577 -79.84 -25.00 -72.29
CA ALA A 577 -80.83 -26.03 -72.59
C ALA A 577 -82.14 -25.72 -71.89
N VAL A 578 -83.25 -26.01 -72.56
CA VAL A 578 -84.59 -25.92 -71.97
C VAL A 578 -85.03 -27.31 -71.53
N LEU A 579 -85.32 -27.45 -70.25
CA LEU A 579 -85.61 -28.72 -69.59
C LEU A 579 -86.99 -28.67 -68.95
N GLU A 580 -87.70 -29.80 -69.01
CA GLU A 580 -88.87 -30.04 -68.17
C GLU A 580 -88.40 -30.82 -66.94
N ALA A 581 -88.64 -30.28 -65.76
CA ALA A 581 -88.20 -30.84 -64.50
C ALA A 581 -89.36 -30.86 -63.49
N VAL A 582 -89.36 -31.88 -62.62
CA VAL A 582 -90.27 -31.94 -61.47
C VAL A 582 -89.41 -31.73 -60.23
N ASN A 583 -89.60 -30.61 -59.53
CA ASN A 583 -88.80 -30.36 -58.34
C ASN A 583 -89.14 -31.33 -57.20
N ARG A 584 -88.32 -31.35 -56.14
CA ARG A 584 -88.53 -32.18 -54.94
C ARG A 584 -89.92 -32.01 -54.28
N ARG A 585 -90.59 -30.88 -54.52
CA ARG A 585 -91.95 -30.59 -54.01
C ARG A 585 -93.07 -31.08 -54.94
N GLY A 586 -92.73 -31.79 -56.02
CA GLY A 586 -93.70 -32.35 -56.98
C GLY A 586 -94.26 -31.35 -57.98
N ARG A 587 -93.65 -30.16 -58.14
CA ARG A 587 -94.10 -29.12 -59.07
C ARG A 587 -93.40 -29.27 -60.42
N GLU A 588 -94.17 -29.54 -61.47
CA GLU A 588 -93.70 -29.49 -62.85
C GLU A 588 -93.33 -28.04 -63.23
N THR A 589 -92.10 -27.86 -63.69
CA THR A 589 -91.55 -26.56 -64.06
C THR A 589 -90.71 -26.69 -65.33
N ARG A 590 -90.90 -25.78 -66.27
CA ARG A 590 -90.04 -25.66 -67.45
C ARG A 590 -88.96 -24.63 -67.17
N ILE A 591 -87.70 -25.04 -67.23
CA ILE A 591 -86.55 -24.19 -66.89
C ILE A 591 -85.61 -24.06 -68.08
N ARG A 592 -85.02 -22.88 -68.26
CA ARG A 592 -83.83 -22.71 -69.09
C ARG A 592 -82.62 -22.76 -68.17
N VAL A 593 -81.72 -23.71 -68.42
CA VAL A 593 -80.43 -23.82 -67.74
C VAL A 593 -79.37 -23.29 -68.66
N THR A 594 -78.67 -22.24 -68.25
CA THR A 594 -77.53 -21.64 -68.94
C THR A 594 -76.27 -21.96 -68.16
N CYS A 595 -75.28 -22.56 -68.81
CA CYS A 595 -74.03 -22.96 -68.19
C CYS A 595 -72.83 -22.27 -68.84
N THR A 596 -71.90 -21.80 -68.01
CA THR A 596 -70.65 -21.16 -68.43
C THR A 596 -69.52 -21.49 -67.44
N GLY A 597 -68.26 -21.30 -67.83
CA GLY A 597 -67.12 -21.55 -66.96
C GLY A 597 -67.06 -20.53 -65.80
N PHE A 598 -66.96 -21.02 -64.56
CA PHE A 598 -66.72 -20.17 -63.39
C PHE A 598 -65.22 -19.97 -63.17
N ARG A 599 -64.79 -18.71 -63.20
CA ARG A 599 -63.39 -18.31 -63.04
C ARG A 599 -63.14 -17.75 -61.64
N SER A 600 -62.11 -18.27 -60.98
CA SER A 600 -61.57 -17.74 -59.72
C SER A 600 -60.04 -17.68 -59.85
N ASP A 601 -59.42 -16.58 -59.43
CA ASP A 601 -57.98 -16.31 -59.59
C ASP A 601 -57.43 -16.55 -61.01
N GLY A 602 -58.19 -16.13 -62.03
CA GLY A 602 -57.78 -16.22 -63.44
C GLY A 602 -57.79 -17.65 -64.02
N ARG A 603 -58.20 -18.68 -63.27
CA ARG A 603 -58.36 -20.06 -63.74
C ARG A 603 -59.82 -20.50 -63.69
N VAL A 604 -60.20 -21.40 -64.59
CA VAL A 604 -61.53 -22.01 -64.60
C VAL A 604 -61.55 -23.13 -63.57
N ASN A 605 -62.21 -22.85 -62.46
CA ASN A 605 -62.21 -23.69 -61.26
C ASN A 605 -63.58 -24.35 -61.03
N GLY A 606 -64.60 -23.95 -61.79
CA GLY A 606 -65.92 -24.56 -61.72
C GLY A 606 -66.78 -24.29 -62.95
N ALA A 607 -68.02 -24.74 -62.91
CA ALA A 607 -69.07 -24.40 -63.86
C ALA A 607 -70.21 -23.68 -63.15
N LEU A 608 -70.60 -22.51 -63.65
CA LEU A 608 -71.75 -21.73 -63.19
C LEU A 608 -72.97 -22.16 -63.98
N LEU A 609 -74.06 -22.49 -63.29
CA LEU A 609 -75.37 -22.77 -63.88
C LEU A 609 -76.37 -21.73 -63.38
N LEU A 610 -76.99 -21.04 -64.32
CA LEU A 610 -78.11 -20.12 -64.09
C LEU A 610 -79.39 -20.78 -64.61
N MET A 611 -80.42 -20.80 -63.78
CA MET A 611 -81.67 -21.49 -64.02
C MET A 611 -82.82 -20.49 -63.96
N GLU A 612 -83.45 -20.28 -65.11
CA GLU A 612 -84.59 -19.38 -65.28
C GLU A 612 -85.87 -20.20 -65.46
N VAL A 613 -86.91 -19.93 -64.66
CA VAL A 613 -88.23 -20.53 -64.87
C VAL A 613 -88.93 -19.82 -66.03
N LEU A 614 -89.22 -20.57 -67.10
CA LEU A 614 -89.96 -20.05 -68.24
C LEU A 614 -91.45 -20.09 -67.91
N ARG A 615 -92.12 -18.92 -67.94
CA ARG A 615 -93.59 -18.89 -67.81
C ARG A 615 -94.24 -19.60 -68.99
N LEU A 616 -95.14 -20.52 -68.72
CA LEU A 616 -96.08 -21.04 -69.71
C LEU A 616 -96.97 -19.85 -70.14
N GLN A 617 -96.93 -19.48 -71.42
CA GLN A 617 -97.91 -18.55 -72.00
C GLN A 617 -99.27 -19.21 -72.14
#